data_AF-A0A8T5FAB5-F1
#
_entry.id   AF-A0A8T5FAB5-F1
#
_cell.length_a   1.000
_cell.length_b   1.000
_cell.length_c   1.000
_cell.angle_alpha   90.00
_cell.angle_beta   90.00
_cell.angle_gamma   90.00
#
_symmetry.space_group_name_H-M   'P 1'
#
loop_
_entity.id
_entity.type
_entity.pdbx_description
1 polymer ?
#
loop_
_entity_poly.entity_id
_entity_poly.type
_entity_poly.pdbx_seq_one_letter_code
_entity_poly.pdbx_strand_id
1 'polypeptide(L)'
;MVNETTRDRVIFALFRKNGQLNKELIKEAKTNHNSLSLTLKQLQKEKIIVKEDDRYYFSTEIEHPSLKALGSAFSILKDLDIFIELLDTATDPFKEGAKKISEIIRLQIVLRVERFAVEKLTKRDKLEFDIYFDMLDASLELIFKILRDNNETKTNSLRYHLISSMRTPKK
;
A
#
# COMPACT_ATOMS: atom_id res chain seq x y z
N MET A 1 -2.29 -17.84 1.58
CA MET A 1 -2.17 -16.97 0.40
C MET A 1 -3.56 -16.59 -0.03
N VAL A 2 -3.93 -15.31 0.10
CA VAL A 2 -5.21 -14.80 -0.41
C VAL A 2 -5.02 -14.67 -1.93
N ASN A 3 -5.90 -15.27 -2.73
CA ASN A 3 -5.83 -15.13 -4.18
C ASN A 3 -6.30 -13.70 -4.54
N GLU A 4 -5.37 -12.84 -4.95
CA GLU A 4 -5.70 -11.50 -5.43
C GLU A 4 -6.64 -11.57 -6.64
N THR A 5 -7.76 -10.86 -6.56
CA THR A 5 -8.73 -10.85 -7.66
C THR A 5 -8.21 -9.99 -8.82
N THR A 6 -8.77 -10.16 -10.02
CA THR A 6 -8.45 -9.27 -11.16
C THR A 6 -8.73 -7.80 -10.84
N ARG A 7 -9.74 -7.55 -10.01
CA ARG A 7 -10.09 -6.22 -9.52
C ARG A 7 -8.94 -5.61 -8.73
N ASP A 8 -8.43 -6.34 -7.74
CA ASP A 8 -7.36 -5.86 -6.86
C ASP A 8 -6.10 -5.55 -7.68
N ARG A 9 -5.71 -6.46 -8.58
CA ARG A 9 -4.54 -6.28 -9.46
C ARG A 9 -4.64 -5.05 -10.36
N VAL A 10 -5.83 -4.74 -10.90
CA VAL A 10 -6.05 -3.54 -11.72
C VAL A 10 -5.94 -2.27 -10.88
N ILE A 11 -6.47 -2.29 -9.66
CA ILE A 11 -6.37 -1.13 -8.77
C ILE A 11 -4.92 -0.91 -8.33
N PHE A 12 -4.19 -1.96 -7.91
CA PHE A 12 -2.78 -1.85 -7.55
C PHE A 12 -1.92 -1.32 -8.69
N ALA A 13 -2.15 -1.79 -9.92
CA ALA A 13 -1.44 -1.26 -11.09
C ALA A 13 -1.66 0.25 -11.25
N LEU A 14 -2.92 0.69 -11.26
CA LEU A 14 -3.28 2.11 -11.39
C LEU A 14 -2.80 2.97 -10.24
N PHE A 15 -2.75 2.41 -9.03
CA PHE A 15 -2.23 3.12 -7.87
C PHE A 15 -0.71 3.27 -7.94
N ARG A 16 0.02 2.21 -8.30
CA ARG A 16 1.48 2.21 -8.44
C ARG A 16 1.95 3.17 -9.53
N LYS A 17 1.26 3.15 -10.67
CA LYS A 17 1.52 4.04 -11.80
C LYS A 17 0.19 4.58 -12.28
N ASN A 18 -0.09 5.82 -11.94
CA ASN A 18 -1.33 6.48 -12.33
C ASN A 18 -1.28 6.89 -13.82
N GLY A 19 -2.42 6.84 -14.52
CA GLY A 19 -2.53 7.25 -15.93
C GLY A 19 -2.01 6.20 -16.92
N GLN A 20 -2.55 4.98 -16.88
CA GLN A 20 -2.13 3.87 -17.74
C GLN A 20 -3.09 3.59 -18.90
N LEU A 21 -2.53 3.16 -20.03
CA LEU A 21 -3.29 2.62 -21.16
C LEU A 21 -3.78 1.19 -20.87
N ASN A 22 -4.83 0.75 -21.57
CA ASN A 22 -5.32 -0.64 -21.50
C ASN A 22 -4.21 -1.69 -21.69
N LYS A 23 -3.28 -1.47 -22.63
CA LYS A 23 -2.18 -2.40 -22.90
C LYS A 23 -1.19 -2.49 -21.73
N GLU A 24 -0.96 -1.39 -21.02
CA GLU A 24 -0.10 -1.35 -19.84
C GLU A 24 -0.76 -2.10 -18.68
N LEU A 25 -2.05 -1.86 -18.45
CA LEU A 25 -2.82 -2.52 -17.38
C LEU A 25 -2.95 -4.02 -17.58
N ILE A 26 -3.09 -4.50 -18.81
CA ILE A 26 -3.08 -5.94 -19.11
C ILE A 26 -1.79 -6.60 -18.61
N LYS A 27 -0.65 -5.93 -18.86
CA LYS A 27 0.67 -6.41 -18.48
C LYS A 27 0.88 -6.34 -16.97
N GLU A 28 0.59 -5.19 -16.35
CA GLU A 28 0.83 -4.96 -14.93
C GLU A 28 -0.13 -5.75 -14.04
N ALA A 29 -1.44 -5.75 -14.34
CA ALA A 29 -2.43 -6.49 -13.57
C ALA A 29 -2.49 -7.99 -13.95
N LYS A 30 -1.65 -8.45 -14.89
CA LYS A 30 -1.57 -9.85 -15.37
C LYS A 30 -2.96 -10.41 -15.71
N THR A 31 -3.71 -9.70 -16.54
CA THR A 31 -5.10 -10.01 -16.90
C THR A 31 -5.28 -10.07 -18.43
N ASN A 32 -6.49 -10.35 -18.90
CA ASN A 32 -6.84 -10.32 -20.33
C ASN A 32 -7.81 -9.17 -20.65
N HIS A 33 -8.01 -8.89 -21.95
CA HIS A 33 -8.86 -7.79 -22.42
C HIS A 33 -10.30 -7.84 -21.90
N ASN A 34 -10.92 -9.03 -21.86
CA ASN A 34 -12.32 -9.17 -21.47
C ASN A 34 -12.51 -8.94 -19.97
N SER A 35 -11.69 -9.59 -19.15
CA SER A 35 -11.70 -9.42 -17.70
C SER A 35 -11.35 -7.98 -17.31
N LEU A 36 -10.34 -7.38 -17.95
CA LEU A 36 -9.98 -5.98 -17.71
C LEU A 36 -11.13 -5.03 -18.05
N SER A 37 -11.76 -5.20 -19.22
CA SER A 37 -12.85 -4.31 -19.65
C SER A 37 -14.05 -4.34 -18.69
N LEU A 38 -14.42 -5.52 -18.18
CA LEU A 38 -15.48 -5.66 -17.18
C LEU A 38 -15.09 -4.99 -15.87
N THR A 39 -13.86 -5.23 -15.39
CA THR A 39 -13.33 -4.64 -14.17
C THR A 39 -13.26 -3.11 -14.27
N LEU A 40 -12.73 -2.54 -15.35
CA LEU A 40 -12.62 -1.09 -15.54
C LEU A 40 -14.00 -0.43 -15.56
N LYS A 41 -14.99 -1.00 -16.27
CA LYS A 41 -16.37 -0.51 -16.25
C LYS A 41 -16.96 -0.48 -14.84
N GLN A 42 -16.72 -1.53 -14.07
CA GLN A 42 -17.20 -1.62 -12.70
C GLN A 42 -16.52 -0.57 -11.79
N LEU A 43 -15.19 -0.45 -11.88
CA LEU A 43 -14.42 0.52 -11.10
C LEU A 43 -14.80 1.98 -11.44
N GLN A 44 -15.07 2.28 -12.71
CA GLN A 44 -15.57 3.60 -13.14
C GLN A 44 -16.96 3.89 -12.58
N LYS A 45 -17.88 2.91 -12.62
CA LYS A 45 -19.23 3.05 -12.04
C LYS A 45 -19.17 3.31 -10.53
N GLU A 46 -18.21 2.68 -9.85
CA GLU A 46 -17.95 2.86 -8.43
C GLU A 46 -17.10 4.11 -8.12
N LYS A 47 -16.77 4.90 -9.16
CA LYS A 47 -15.94 6.11 -9.12
C LYS A 47 -14.50 5.90 -8.63
N ILE A 48 -14.03 4.66 -8.48
CA ILE A 48 -12.68 4.34 -7.99
C ILE A 48 -11.61 4.76 -9.00
N ILE A 49 -11.94 4.72 -10.29
CA ILE A 49 -11.05 5.14 -11.37
C ILE A 49 -11.76 6.12 -12.29
N VAL A 50 -10.99 6.99 -12.93
CA VAL A 50 -11.43 7.92 -13.97
C VAL A 50 -10.77 7.53 -15.28
N LYS A 51 -11.41 7.78 -16.42
CA LYS A 51 -10.78 7.66 -17.73
C LYS A 51 -10.69 9.07 -18.33
N GLU A 52 -9.48 9.48 -18.66
CA GLU A 52 -9.21 10.70 -19.41
C GLU A 52 -8.52 10.28 -20.70
N ASP A 53 -9.09 10.68 -21.84
CA ASP A 53 -8.72 10.19 -23.16
C ASP A 53 -8.70 8.64 -23.20
N ASP A 54 -7.52 8.06 -23.39
CA ASP A 54 -7.28 6.62 -23.43
C ASP A 54 -6.55 6.06 -22.20
N ARG A 55 -6.34 6.90 -21.19
CA ARG A 55 -5.65 6.55 -19.95
C ARG A 55 -6.65 6.40 -18.82
N TYR A 56 -6.39 5.41 -17.98
CA TYR A 56 -7.12 5.16 -16.76
C TYR A 56 -6.31 5.67 -15.60
N TYR A 57 -6.99 6.33 -14.67
CA TYR A 57 -6.40 6.94 -13.51
C TYR A 57 -7.10 6.41 -12.27
N PHE A 58 -6.34 6.10 -11.22
CA PHE A 58 -6.92 5.98 -9.91
C PHE A 58 -7.47 7.35 -9.50
N SER A 59 -8.76 7.40 -9.17
CA SER A 59 -9.44 8.65 -8.82
C SER A 59 -8.88 9.15 -7.48
N THR A 60 -8.35 10.37 -7.45
CA THR A 60 -7.96 11.06 -6.20
C THR A 60 -8.98 12.11 -5.78
N GLU A 61 -10.07 12.28 -6.54
CA GLU A 61 -11.07 13.36 -6.37
C GLU A 61 -11.95 13.24 -5.11
N ILE A 62 -11.84 12.16 -4.34
CA ILE A 62 -12.58 12.00 -3.09
C ILE A 62 -11.60 11.87 -1.95
N GLU A 63 -10.95 12.98 -1.60
CA GLU A 63 -10.35 13.12 -0.27
C GLU A 63 -11.50 13.30 0.73
N HIS A 64 -11.83 12.24 1.47
CA HIS A 64 -12.72 12.41 2.61
C HIS A 64 -11.97 13.23 3.68
N PRO A 65 -12.40 14.45 4.05
CA PRO A 65 -11.60 15.38 4.87
C PRO A 65 -11.21 14.85 6.25
N SER A 66 -11.90 13.80 6.71
CA SER A 66 -11.66 13.13 7.99
C SER A 66 -10.74 11.91 7.91
N LEU A 67 -10.29 11.46 6.73
CA LEU A 67 -9.49 10.25 6.56
C LEU A 67 -8.00 10.59 6.39
N LYS A 68 -7.43 11.22 7.43
CA LYS A 68 -6.05 11.72 7.43
C LYS A 68 -5.01 10.60 7.31
N ALA A 69 -5.34 9.39 7.79
CA ALA A 69 -4.44 8.26 7.66
C ALA A 69 -4.32 7.76 6.22
N LEU A 70 -5.38 7.88 5.39
CA LEU A 70 -5.30 7.53 3.96
C LEU A 70 -4.31 8.43 3.22
N GLY A 71 -4.36 9.75 3.47
CA GLY A 71 -3.40 10.69 2.89
C GLY A 71 -1.96 10.44 3.35
N SER A 72 -1.78 10.07 4.62
CA SER A 72 -0.47 9.70 5.16
C SER A 72 0.06 8.39 4.54
N ALA A 73 -0.81 7.41 4.30
CA ALA A 73 -0.47 6.17 3.60
C ALA A 73 -0.05 6.40 2.17
N PHE A 74 -0.79 7.23 1.44
CA PHE A 74 -0.42 7.65 0.10
C PHE A 74 0.97 8.27 0.07
N SER A 75 1.26 9.22 0.97
CA SER A 75 2.58 9.88 1.02
C SER A 75 3.72 8.89 1.29
N ILE A 76 3.56 7.99 2.28
CA ILE A 76 4.59 7.00 2.61
C ILE A 76 4.83 6.04 1.44
N LEU A 77 3.78 5.59 0.77
CA LEU A 77 3.88 4.65 -0.35
C LEU A 77 4.49 5.30 -1.59
N LYS A 78 4.21 6.58 -1.83
CA LYS A 78 4.81 7.33 -2.93
C LYS A 78 6.33 7.45 -2.80
N ASP A 79 6.81 7.66 -1.57
CA ASP A 79 8.24 7.82 -1.29
C ASP A 79 8.96 6.48 -1.07
N LEU A 80 8.24 5.36 -1.12
CA LEU A 80 8.77 4.05 -0.78
C LEU A 80 9.83 3.57 -1.77
N ASP A 81 9.61 3.73 -3.07
CA ASP A 81 10.56 3.28 -4.10
C ASP A 81 11.93 3.94 -3.89
N ILE A 82 11.95 5.25 -3.63
CA ILE A 82 13.17 6.01 -3.31
C ILE A 82 13.79 5.53 -2.01
N PHE A 83 12.99 5.30 -0.97
CA PHE A 83 13.49 4.79 0.30
C PHE A 83 14.16 3.41 0.14
N ILE A 84 13.59 2.53 -0.68
CA ILE A 84 14.13 1.19 -0.92
C ILE A 84 15.51 1.26 -1.59
N GLU A 85 15.68 2.11 -2.60
CA GLU A 85 16.98 2.33 -3.25
C GLU A 85 18.03 2.87 -2.26
N LEU A 86 17.62 3.79 -1.38
CA LEU A 86 18.51 4.35 -0.35
C LEU A 86 18.84 3.34 0.75
N LEU A 87 17.89 2.46 1.10
CA LEU A 87 18.09 1.48 2.16
C LEU A 87 19.18 0.47 1.79
N ASP A 88 19.21 0.02 0.53
CA ASP A 88 20.18 -0.97 0.05
C ASP A 88 21.62 -0.43 0.05
N THR A 89 21.78 0.89 -0.06
CA THR A 89 23.08 1.58 -0.10
C THR A 89 23.44 2.29 1.21
N ALA A 90 22.61 2.16 2.25
CA ALA A 90 22.78 2.86 3.52
C ALA A 90 24.00 2.35 4.31
N THR A 91 24.69 3.25 5.02
CA THR A 91 25.78 2.88 5.94
C THR A 91 25.30 1.98 7.10
N ASP A 92 24.06 2.19 7.56
CA ASP A 92 23.40 1.34 8.56
C ASP A 92 21.94 1.07 8.13
N PRO A 93 21.73 0.05 7.28
CA PRO A 93 20.39 -0.26 6.76
C PRO A 93 19.44 -0.70 7.87
N PHE A 94 19.95 -1.29 8.96
CA PHE A 94 19.12 -1.74 10.08
C PHE A 94 18.50 -0.58 10.84
N LYS A 95 19.25 0.50 11.07
CA LYS A 95 18.75 1.70 11.73
C LYS A 95 17.70 2.41 10.90
N GLU A 96 17.96 2.63 9.61
CA GLU A 96 17.02 3.32 8.72
C GLU A 96 15.78 2.47 8.42
N GLY A 97 15.97 1.17 8.20
CA GLY A 97 14.90 0.19 8.08
C GLY A 97 14.01 0.14 9.31
N ALA A 98 14.59 0.12 10.52
CA ALA A 98 13.83 0.10 11.78
C ALA A 98 12.92 1.33 11.93
N LYS A 99 13.40 2.52 11.57
CA LYS A 99 12.60 3.75 11.61
C LYS A 99 11.39 3.65 10.67
N LYS A 100 11.63 3.28 9.40
CA LYS A 100 10.56 3.19 8.40
C LYS A 100 9.57 2.08 8.71
N ILE A 101 10.03 0.93 9.18
CA ILE A 101 9.14 -0.15 9.66
C ILE A 101 8.25 0.35 10.80
N SER A 102 8.81 1.05 11.79
CA SER A 102 8.02 1.59 12.91
C SER A 102 6.97 2.60 12.44
N GLU A 103 7.33 3.46 11.49
CA GLU A 103 6.42 4.42 10.87
C GLU A 103 5.25 3.72 10.16
N ILE A 104 5.56 2.73 9.30
CA ILE A 104 4.54 1.96 8.56
C ILE A 104 3.61 1.21 9.52
N ILE A 105 4.14 0.54 10.55
CA ILE A 105 3.30 -0.20 11.52
C ILE A 105 2.38 0.75 12.29
N ARG A 106 2.88 1.91 12.73
CA ARG A 106 2.04 2.91 13.41
C ARG A 106 0.92 3.40 12.50
N LEU A 107 1.24 3.68 11.24
CA LEU A 107 0.25 4.09 10.25
C LEU A 107 -0.81 3.00 10.03
N GLN A 108 -0.40 1.74 9.90
CA GLN A 108 -1.32 0.60 9.80
C GLN A 108 -2.26 0.53 11.01
N ILE A 109 -1.80 0.78 12.23
CA ILE A 109 -2.67 0.82 13.42
C ILE A 109 -3.70 1.96 13.29
N VAL A 110 -3.26 3.16 12.92
CA VAL A 110 -4.16 4.32 12.77
C VAL A 110 -5.19 4.08 11.67
N LEU A 111 -4.77 3.54 10.51
CA LEU A 111 -5.68 3.15 9.43
C LEU A 111 -6.74 2.15 9.91
N ARG A 112 -6.40 1.20 10.81
CA ARG A 112 -7.37 0.21 11.31
C ARG A 112 -8.38 0.93 12.19
N VAL A 113 -7.90 1.77 13.11
CA VAL A 113 -8.75 2.55 14.00
C VAL A 113 -9.69 3.45 13.21
N GLU A 114 -9.19 4.22 12.22
CA GLU A 114 -10.03 5.07 11.37
C GLU A 114 -11.06 4.25 10.58
N ARG A 115 -10.65 3.11 10.00
CA ARG A 115 -11.56 2.22 9.26
C ARG A 115 -12.72 1.69 10.12
N PHE A 116 -12.49 1.46 11.41
CA PHE A 116 -13.53 0.96 12.33
C PHE A 116 -14.33 2.08 13.01
N ALA A 117 -13.70 3.23 13.28
CA ALA A 117 -14.32 4.33 14.03
C ALA A 117 -15.20 5.23 13.17
N VAL A 118 -15.02 5.27 11.85
CA VAL A 118 -15.81 6.12 10.96
C VAL A 118 -17.12 5.42 10.58
N GLU A 119 -18.23 5.89 11.17
CA GLU A 119 -19.57 5.28 11.05
C GLU A 119 -20.15 5.23 9.62
N LYS A 120 -19.68 6.09 8.70
CA LYS A 120 -20.27 6.27 7.36
C LYS A 120 -19.27 6.09 6.21
N LEU A 121 -18.33 5.14 6.33
CA LEU A 121 -17.45 4.80 5.20
C LEU A 121 -18.25 4.23 4.04
N THR A 122 -18.06 4.81 2.85
CA THR A 122 -18.58 4.29 1.61
C THR A 122 -17.88 2.97 1.24
N LYS A 123 -18.44 2.23 0.28
CA LYS A 123 -17.76 1.03 -0.26
C LYS A 123 -16.39 1.36 -0.86
N ARG A 124 -16.23 2.57 -1.40
CA ARG A 124 -14.97 3.06 -1.94
C ARG A 124 -13.95 3.30 -0.84
N ASP A 125 -14.33 4.01 0.23
CA ASP A 125 -13.38 4.33 1.31
C ASP A 125 -12.86 3.05 1.96
N LYS A 126 -13.74 2.06 2.19
CA LYS A 126 -13.34 0.75 2.73
C LYS A 126 -12.35 0.03 1.82
N LEU A 127 -12.55 0.11 0.51
CA LEU A 127 -11.63 -0.47 -0.46
C LEU A 127 -10.29 0.25 -0.46
N GLU A 128 -10.27 1.58 -0.37
CA GLU A 128 -9.02 2.36 -0.28
C GLU A 128 -8.24 1.98 0.98
N PHE A 129 -8.90 1.86 2.14
CA PHE A 129 -8.26 1.33 3.35
C PHE A 129 -7.64 -0.05 3.09
N ASP A 130 -8.40 -0.97 2.50
CA ASP A 130 -7.94 -2.34 2.25
C ASP A 130 -6.72 -2.37 1.31
N ILE A 131 -6.73 -1.58 0.23
CA ILE A 131 -5.59 -1.43 -0.69
C ILE A 131 -4.37 -0.89 0.04
N TYR A 132 -4.51 0.20 0.80
CA TYR A 132 -3.38 0.77 1.52
C TYR A 132 -2.83 -0.19 2.57
N PHE A 133 -3.67 -1.00 3.21
CA PHE A 133 -3.22 -2.05 4.12
C PHE A 133 -2.32 -3.05 3.41
N ASP A 134 -2.79 -3.61 2.31
CA ASP A 134 -2.08 -4.61 1.54
C ASP A 134 -0.75 -4.05 1.00
N MET A 135 -0.74 -2.79 0.53
CA MET A 135 0.49 -2.14 0.07
C MET A 135 1.49 -1.94 1.21
N LEU A 136 1.04 -1.47 2.38
CA LEU A 136 1.92 -1.28 3.53
C LEU A 136 2.47 -2.62 4.04
N ASP A 137 1.68 -3.70 4.02
CA ASP A 137 2.14 -5.05 4.35
C ASP A 137 3.20 -5.53 3.35
N ALA A 138 2.96 -5.39 2.05
CA ALA A 138 3.94 -5.72 1.02
C ALA A 138 5.23 -4.89 1.14
N SER A 139 5.10 -3.61 1.52
CA SER A 139 6.22 -2.71 1.76
C SER A 139 7.08 -3.18 2.94
N LEU A 140 6.45 -3.58 4.04
CA LEU A 140 7.14 -4.18 5.19
C LEU A 140 7.88 -5.45 4.79
N GLU A 141 7.23 -6.33 4.03
CA GLU A 141 7.84 -7.57 3.56
C GLU A 141 9.09 -7.30 2.72
N LEU A 142 9.03 -6.32 1.81
CA LEU A 142 10.16 -5.91 0.98
C LEU A 142 11.31 -5.35 1.83
N ILE A 143 11.02 -4.44 2.77
CA ILE A 143 12.05 -3.90 3.67
C ILE A 143 12.70 -5.02 4.48
N PHE A 144 11.91 -5.92 5.07
CA PHE A 144 12.45 -7.06 5.82
C PHE A 144 13.27 -8.01 4.96
N LYS A 145 12.92 -8.18 3.68
CA LYS A 145 13.71 -8.98 2.73
C LYS A 145 15.09 -8.36 2.51
N ILE A 146 15.17 -7.07 2.20
CA ILE A 146 16.44 -6.35 1.99
C ILE A 146 17.33 -6.43 3.23
N LEU A 147 16.75 -6.24 4.42
CA LEU A 147 17.49 -6.36 5.68
C LEU A 147 17.99 -7.79 5.91
N ARG A 148 17.18 -8.81 5.58
CA ARG A 148 17.56 -10.21 5.72
C ARG A 148 18.71 -10.58 4.79
N ASP A 149 18.66 -10.11 3.55
CA ASP A 149 19.71 -10.31 2.54
C ASP A 149 21.03 -9.65 2.98
N ASN A 150 20.96 -8.54 3.74
CA ASN A 150 22.11 -7.90 4.38
C ASN A 150 22.63 -8.66 5.60
N ASN A 151 21.76 -9.01 6.55
CA ASN A 151 22.09 -9.83 7.73
C ASN A 151 20.84 -10.45 8.36
N GLU A 152 20.70 -11.76 8.22
CA GLU A 152 19.54 -12.52 8.71
C GLU A 152 19.39 -12.46 10.24
N THR A 153 20.48 -12.64 10.99
CA THR A 153 20.44 -12.65 12.46
C THR A 153 19.99 -11.31 13.02
N LYS A 154 20.56 -10.20 12.54
CA LYS A 154 20.16 -8.84 12.96
C LYS A 154 18.71 -8.53 12.58
N THR A 155 18.25 -8.99 11.42
CA THR A 155 16.85 -8.81 10.98
C THR A 155 15.88 -9.52 11.92
N ASN A 156 16.20 -10.75 12.32
CA ASN A 156 15.37 -11.52 13.25
C ASN A 156 15.33 -10.85 14.64
N SER A 157 16.47 -10.33 15.12
CA SER A 157 16.52 -9.54 16.36
C SER A 157 15.71 -8.24 16.27
N LEU A 158 15.77 -7.54 15.14
CA LEU A 158 15.01 -6.32 14.90
C LEU A 158 13.49 -6.58 14.97
N ARG A 159 13.02 -7.65 14.33
CA ARG A 159 11.60 -8.07 14.40
C ARG A 159 11.17 -8.32 15.84
N TYR A 160 11.99 -9.00 16.64
CA TYR A 160 11.72 -9.25 18.05
C TYR A 160 11.66 -7.94 18.85
N HIS A 161 12.62 -7.03 18.66
CA HIS A 161 12.66 -5.73 19.35
C HIS A 161 11.50 -4.81 19.00
N LEU A 162 11.09 -4.78 17.72
CA LEU A 162 9.92 -4.01 17.30
C LEU A 162 8.65 -4.53 18.00
N ILE A 163 8.43 -5.86 18.02
CA ILE A 163 7.29 -6.46 18.71
C ILE A 163 7.33 -6.19 20.22
N SER A 164 8.50 -6.30 20.86
CA SER A 164 8.63 -6.02 22.29
C SER A 164 8.42 -4.55 22.62
N SER A 165 8.88 -3.62 21.78
CA SER A 165 8.73 -2.18 21.99
C SER A 165 7.29 -1.68 21.81
N MET A 166 6.48 -2.41 21.04
CA MET A 166 5.05 -2.13 20.87
C MET A 166 4.17 -2.73 21.96
N ARG A 167 4.68 -3.73 22.71
CA ARG A 167 4.02 -4.16 23.94
C ARG A 167 4.26 -3.07 24.98
N THR A 168 3.19 -2.37 25.34
CA THR A 168 3.22 -1.42 26.45
C THR A 168 3.88 -2.11 27.66
N PRO A 169 4.89 -1.50 28.31
CA PRO A 169 5.34 -2.01 29.60
C PRO A 169 4.10 -2.02 30.50
N LYS A 170 3.76 -3.19 31.04
CA LYS A 170 2.71 -3.31 32.06
C LYS A 170 3.12 -2.36 33.19
N LYS A 171 2.44 -1.22 33.29
CA LYS A 171 2.40 -0.42 34.51
C LYS A 171 1.43 -1.10 35.48
#